data_AF-A0A2S9F822-F1
#
_entry.id   AF-A0A2S9F822-F1
#
_cell.length_a   1.000
_cell.length_b   1.000
_cell.length_c   1.000
_cell.angle_alpha   90.00
_cell.angle_beta   90.00
_cell.angle_gamma   90.00
#
_symmetry.space_group_name_H-M   'P 1'
#
loop_
_entity.id
_entity.type
_entity.pdbx_description
1 polymer ?
#
loop_
_entity_poly.entity_id
_entity_poly.type
_entity_poly.pdbx_seq_one_letter_code
_entity_poly.pdbx_strand_id
1 'polypeptide(L)'
;MNKAIIVSVVLAAAIVGTPSASADGPRDEGRFLDALIDGGVPNPLGRSGTDDTIVAAGYRACDVMDQYPAGSDVDVSAQFYAQEYNAAGYSPGFHQTLFLVTAANYLCQRNSARWAQF
;
A
#
# COMPACT_ATOMS: atom_id res chain seq x y z
N MET A 1 50.65 -18.56 -30.10
CA MET A 1 50.06 -17.71 -29.04
C MET A 1 48.63 -17.41 -29.44
N ASN A 2 47.66 -18.25 -29.05
CA ASN A 2 46.26 -18.10 -29.47
C ASN A 2 45.35 -18.08 -28.24
N LYS A 3 44.41 -17.13 -28.30
CA LYS A 3 43.68 -16.47 -27.23
C LYS A 3 42.71 -17.40 -26.49
N ALA A 4 42.65 -17.25 -25.17
CA ALA A 4 41.69 -17.89 -24.29
C ALA A 4 40.26 -17.37 -24.57
N ILE A 5 39.32 -18.30 -24.72
CA ILE A 5 37.89 -18.05 -24.86
C ILE A 5 37.33 -17.88 -23.45
N ILE A 6 36.94 -16.66 -23.10
CA ILE A 6 36.24 -16.36 -21.86
C ILE A 6 34.77 -16.71 -22.09
N VAL A 7 34.31 -17.80 -21.48
CA VAL A 7 32.88 -18.15 -21.45
C VAL A 7 32.24 -17.32 -20.35
N SER A 8 31.66 -16.18 -20.72
CA SER A 8 30.82 -15.38 -19.84
C SER A 8 29.49 -16.12 -19.62
N VAL A 9 29.37 -16.79 -18.48
CA VAL A 9 28.07 -17.27 -17.99
C VAL A 9 27.28 -16.04 -17.55
N VAL A 10 26.34 -15.60 -18.40
CA VAL A 10 25.37 -14.57 -18.04
C VAL A 10 24.41 -15.20 -17.03
N LEU A 11 24.63 -14.90 -15.75
CA LEU A 11 23.71 -15.22 -14.68
C LEU A 11 22.44 -14.39 -14.90
N ALA A 12 21.39 -15.03 -15.42
CA ALA A 12 20.08 -14.43 -15.52
C ALA A 12 19.55 -14.19 -14.10
N ALA A 13 19.76 -12.99 -13.58
CA ALA A 13 19.02 -12.51 -12.43
C ALA A 13 17.56 -12.43 -12.85
N ALA A 14 16.75 -13.37 -12.38
CA ALA A 14 15.31 -13.21 -12.36
C ALA A 14 15.04 -11.94 -11.56
N ILE A 15 14.77 -10.85 -12.27
CA ILE A 15 14.21 -9.64 -11.67
C ILE A 15 12.79 -10.07 -11.29
N VAL A 16 12.65 -10.66 -10.11
CA VAL A 16 11.37 -10.82 -9.44
C VAL A 16 10.91 -9.39 -9.26
N GLY A 17 10.06 -8.92 -10.16
CA GLY A 17 9.45 -7.60 -10.06
C GLY A 17 8.89 -7.50 -8.66
N THR A 18 9.44 -6.59 -7.87
CA THR A 18 8.73 -6.09 -6.70
C THR A 18 7.34 -5.73 -7.20
N PRO A 19 6.25 -6.25 -6.62
CA PRO A 19 4.94 -5.72 -6.93
C PRO A 19 5.02 -4.24 -6.57
N SER A 20 5.22 -3.38 -7.57
CA SER A 20 4.90 -1.98 -7.42
C SER A 20 3.44 -2.01 -7.06
N ALA A 21 3.04 -1.50 -5.89
CA ALA A 21 1.63 -1.37 -5.57
C ALA A 21 0.99 -0.61 -6.73
N SER A 22 0.36 -1.39 -7.60
CA SER A 22 -0.28 -0.90 -8.80
C SER A 22 -1.71 -0.77 -8.37
N ALA A 23 -2.29 0.40 -8.61
CA ALA A 23 -3.73 0.47 -8.65
C ALA A 23 -4.19 -0.62 -9.61
N ASP A 24 -5.20 -1.37 -9.22
CA ASP A 24 -5.81 -2.34 -10.12
C ASP A 24 -6.44 -1.64 -11.35
N GLY A 25 -6.50 -0.30 -11.35
CA GLY A 25 -6.50 0.53 -12.57
C GLY A 25 -6.54 2.05 -12.31
N PRO A 26 -6.23 2.90 -13.31
CA PRO A 26 -6.16 4.36 -13.21
C PRO A 26 -7.53 5.07 -13.06
N ARG A 27 -8.55 4.39 -12.53
CA ARG A 27 -9.92 4.91 -12.38
C ARG A 27 -10.49 4.82 -10.96
N ASP A 28 -9.83 4.09 -10.06
CA ASP A 28 -10.37 3.92 -8.71
C ASP A 28 -9.83 4.94 -7.70
N GLU A 29 -8.87 5.80 -8.08
CA GLU A 29 -8.45 6.94 -7.24
C GLU A 29 -9.59 7.91 -6.95
N GLY A 30 -10.42 8.22 -7.96
CA GLY A 30 -11.61 9.05 -7.78
C GLY A 30 -12.64 8.39 -6.87
N ARG A 31 -12.89 7.08 -7.06
CA ARG A 31 -13.81 6.32 -6.19
C ARG A 31 -13.29 6.14 -4.77
N PHE A 32 -11.97 6.02 -4.61
CA PHE A 32 -11.30 6.01 -3.34
C PHE A 32 -11.53 7.32 -2.60
N LEU A 33 -11.35 8.47 -3.27
CA LEU A 33 -11.61 9.78 -2.69
C LEU A 33 -13.10 9.98 -2.35
N ASP A 34 -14.00 9.64 -3.28
CA ASP A 34 -15.45 9.72 -3.05
C ASP A 34 -15.88 8.87 -1.85
N ALA A 35 -15.35 7.64 -1.73
CA ALA A 35 -15.68 6.74 -0.61
C ALA A 35 -15.17 7.27 0.74
N LEU A 36 -14.03 7.96 0.78
CA LEU A 36 -13.53 8.61 2.00
C LEU A 36 -14.43 9.78 2.41
N ILE A 37 -14.88 10.58 1.43
CA ILE A 37 -15.78 11.72 1.65
C ILE A 37 -17.14 11.24 2.14
N ASP A 38 -17.76 10.30 1.42
CA ASP A 38 -19.08 9.74 1.76
C ASP A 38 -19.06 8.99 3.10
N GLY A 39 -17.95 8.28 3.39
CA GLY A 39 -17.73 7.60 4.65
C GLY A 39 -17.43 8.53 5.83
N GLY A 40 -17.35 9.85 5.60
CA GLY A 40 -17.03 10.83 6.62
C GLY A 40 -15.65 10.62 7.24
N VAL A 41 -14.71 10.03 6.48
CA VAL A 41 -13.36 9.72 6.97
C VAL A 41 -12.55 11.03 6.94
N PRO A 42 -12.30 11.69 8.08
CA PRO A 42 -11.45 12.88 8.11
C PRO A 42 -10.05 12.51 7.63
N ASN A 43 -9.33 13.48 7.05
CA ASN A 43 -7.99 13.26 6.52
C ASN A 43 -7.14 12.45 7.50
N PRO A 44 -6.81 11.18 7.17
CA PRO A 44 -6.24 10.25 8.13
C PRO A 44 -4.78 10.55 8.46
N LEU A 45 -4.17 11.48 7.72
CA LEU A 45 -2.80 11.96 7.92
C LEU A 45 -2.74 13.23 8.78
N GLY A 46 -3.89 13.77 9.21
CA GLY A 46 -3.98 14.92 10.12
C GLY A 46 -3.46 16.25 9.56
N ARG A 47 -2.97 16.28 8.32
CA ARG A 47 -2.55 17.48 7.59
C ARG A 47 -3.64 17.88 6.61
N SER A 48 -3.68 19.16 6.23
CA SER A 48 -4.45 19.64 5.08
C SER A 48 -3.94 18.97 3.80
N GLY A 49 -4.36 17.73 3.57
CA GLY A 49 -4.00 16.96 2.39
C GLY A 49 -4.90 17.33 1.24
N THR A 50 -4.27 17.62 0.10
CA THR A 50 -4.94 17.64 -1.21
C THR A 50 -5.32 16.21 -1.60
N ASP A 51 -6.22 16.07 -2.55
CA ASP A 51 -6.59 14.77 -3.14
C ASP A 51 -5.35 13.96 -3.53
N ASP A 52 -4.37 14.59 -4.18
CA ASP A 52 -3.09 13.96 -4.55
C ASP A 52 -2.32 13.39 -3.35
N THR A 53 -2.35 14.09 -2.20
CA THR A 53 -1.66 13.61 -1.00
C THR A 53 -2.38 12.42 -0.37
N ILE A 54 -3.71 12.41 -0.42
CA ILE A 54 -4.55 11.32 0.08
C ILE A 54 -4.37 10.09 -0.81
N VAL A 55 -4.40 10.26 -2.14
CA VAL A 55 -4.13 9.19 -3.11
C VAL A 55 -2.74 8.60 -2.92
N ALA A 56 -1.70 9.46 -2.81
CA ALA A 56 -0.34 8.99 -2.56
C ALA A 56 -0.22 8.19 -1.25
N ALA A 57 -0.95 8.57 -0.21
CA ALA A 57 -1.00 7.81 1.04
C ALA A 57 -1.77 6.49 0.89
N GLY A 58 -2.82 6.45 0.08
CA GLY A 58 -3.54 5.23 -0.26
C GLY A 58 -2.63 4.21 -0.95
N TYR A 59 -1.78 4.65 -1.88
CA TYR A 59 -0.77 3.79 -2.49
C TYR A 59 0.29 3.30 -1.50
N ARG A 60 0.79 4.16 -0.60
CA ARG A 60 1.70 3.72 0.47
C ARG A 60 1.04 2.68 1.38
N ALA A 61 -0.24 2.84 1.70
CA ALA A 61 -0.98 1.84 2.46
C ALA A 61 -1.04 0.50 1.71
N CYS A 62 -1.24 0.52 0.39
CA CYS A 62 -1.18 -0.67 -0.44
C CYS A 62 0.22 -1.33 -0.44
N ASP A 63 1.31 -0.55 -0.49
CA ASP A 63 2.68 -1.08 -0.37
C ASP A 63 2.91 -1.78 0.98
N VAL A 64 2.44 -1.19 2.08
CA VAL A 64 2.54 -1.80 3.41
C VAL A 64 1.70 -3.07 3.48
N MET A 65 0.49 -3.07 2.91
CA MET A 65 -0.36 -4.26 2.85
C MET A 65 0.27 -5.40 2.03
N ASP A 66 0.99 -5.08 0.96
CA ASP A 66 1.67 -6.08 0.13
C ASP A 66 2.88 -6.71 0.83
N GLN A 67 3.56 -5.95 1.69
CA GLN A 67 4.67 -6.47 2.51
C GLN A 67 4.20 -7.49 3.56
N TYR A 68 2.94 -7.38 3.99
CA TYR A 68 2.33 -8.24 5.00
C TYR A 68 1.11 -8.95 4.43
N PRO A 69 1.30 -10.08 3.72
CA PRO A 69 0.21 -10.81 3.08
C PRO A 69 -0.77 -11.40 4.10
N ALA A 70 -1.96 -11.77 3.61
CA ALA A 70 -3.01 -12.38 4.43
C ALA A 70 -2.48 -13.61 5.20
N GLY A 71 -2.72 -13.64 6.52
CA GLY A 71 -2.16 -14.64 7.44
C GLY A 71 -0.91 -14.20 8.20
N SER A 72 -0.40 -12.98 7.95
CA SER A 72 0.60 -12.35 8.81
C SER A 72 -0.02 -11.87 10.12
N ASP A 73 0.68 -12.08 11.25
CA ASP A 73 0.29 -11.55 12.57
C ASP A 73 0.60 -10.06 12.75
N VAL A 74 1.07 -9.38 11.68
CA VAL A 74 1.45 -7.97 11.72
C VAL A 74 0.22 -7.08 11.63
N ASP A 75 0.10 -6.16 12.59
CA ASP A 75 -0.86 -5.06 12.51
C ASP A 75 -0.41 -4.04 11.44
N VAL A 76 -0.90 -4.24 10.22
CA VAL A 76 -0.67 -3.36 9.06
C VAL A 76 -1.02 -1.92 9.36
N SER A 77 -2.09 -1.70 10.13
CA SER A 77 -2.54 -0.35 10.46
C SER A 77 -1.52 0.33 11.36
N ALA A 78 -1.03 -0.36 12.39
CA ALA A 78 0.06 0.15 13.22
C ALA A 78 1.34 0.40 12.41
N GLN A 79 1.70 -0.49 11.47
CA GLN A 79 2.89 -0.31 10.63
C GLN A 79 2.80 0.92 9.73
N PHE A 80 1.67 1.11 9.04
CA PHE A 80 1.46 2.25 8.15
C PHE A 80 1.54 3.57 8.92
N TYR A 81 0.81 3.69 10.04
CA TYR A 81 0.76 4.93 10.79
C TYR A 81 2.01 5.19 11.64
N ALA A 82 2.73 4.14 12.08
CA ALA A 82 4.03 4.33 12.69
C ALA A 82 5.02 4.98 11.72
N GLN A 83 4.96 4.63 10.42
CA GLN A 83 5.77 5.28 9.38
C GLN A 83 5.31 6.71 9.10
N GLU A 84 3.99 6.92 8.99
CA GLU A 84 3.43 8.24 8.64
C GLU A 84 3.64 9.27 9.77
N TYR A 85 3.51 8.85 11.03
CA TYR A 85 3.64 9.74 12.19
C TYR A 85 5.00 9.67 12.89
N ASN A 86 5.93 8.83 12.40
CA ASN A 86 7.20 8.53 13.08
C ASN A 86 7.00 8.18 14.57
N ALA A 87 5.95 7.39 14.86
CA ALA A 87 5.48 7.10 16.20
C ALA A 87 5.38 5.58 16.39
N ALA A 88 6.41 4.98 16.99
CA ALA A 88 6.38 3.57 17.36
C ALA A 88 5.26 3.31 18.38
N GLY A 89 4.43 2.30 18.13
CA GLY A 89 3.30 1.96 19.00
C GLY A 89 2.04 2.80 18.78
N TYR A 90 1.93 3.49 17.64
CA TYR A 90 0.69 4.16 17.26
C TYR A 90 -0.48 3.18 17.18
N SER A 91 -1.58 3.50 17.86
CA SER A 91 -2.83 2.74 17.79
C SER A 91 -3.83 3.50 16.91
N PRO A 92 -4.13 3.01 15.70
CA PRO A 92 -5.07 3.67 14.79
C PRO A 92 -6.49 3.60 15.33
N GLY A 93 -7.19 4.73 15.25
CA GLY A 93 -8.62 4.80 15.53
C GLY A 93 -9.47 4.29 14.37
N PHE A 94 -10.79 4.34 14.54
CA PHE A 94 -11.76 3.85 13.57
C PHE A 94 -11.58 4.44 12.16
N HIS A 95 -11.45 5.77 12.05
CA HIS A 95 -11.28 6.45 10.76
C HIS A 95 -9.96 6.10 10.08
N GLN A 96 -8.89 5.94 10.86
CA GLN A 96 -7.59 5.52 10.36
C GLN A 96 -7.66 4.11 9.75
N THR A 97 -8.40 3.21 10.38
CA THR A 97 -8.61 1.86 9.83
C THR A 97 -9.51 1.90 8.60
N LEU A 98 -10.59 2.69 8.62
CA LEU A 98 -11.46 2.92 7.46
C LEU A 98 -10.70 3.39 6.23
N PHE A 99 -9.69 4.25 6.40
CA PHE A 99 -8.83 4.66 5.29
C PHE A 99 -8.11 3.48 4.63
N LEU A 100 -7.54 2.58 5.43
CA LEU A 100 -6.83 1.40 4.93
C LEU A 100 -7.79 0.41 4.27
N VAL A 101 -8.97 0.22 4.84
CA VAL A 101 -10.04 -0.58 4.23
C VAL A 101 -10.43 0.00 2.88
N THR A 102 -10.59 1.32 2.79
CA THR A 102 -10.97 1.99 1.54
C THR A 102 -9.85 1.86 0.49
N ALA A 103 -8.58 2.05 0.89
CA ALA A 103 -7.44 1.82 0.00
C ALA A 103 -7.40 0.37 -0.52
N ALA A 104 -7.67 -0.61 0.35
CA ALA A 104 -7.71 -2.02 -0.04
C ALA A 104 -8.88 -2.36 -0.98
N ASN A 105 -10.01 -1.65 -0.91
CA ASN A 105 -11.18 -1.92 -1.75
C ASN A 105 -11.14 -1.21 -3.10
N TYR A 106 -10.45 -0.07 -3.19
CA TYR A 106 -10.43 0.74 -4.40
C TYR A 106 -9.05 0.75 -5.09
N LEU A 107 -7.96 0.83 -4.34
CA LEU A 107 -6.63 0.94 -4.94
C LEU A 107 -5.93 -0.42 -5.08
N CYS A 108 -6.04 -1.30 -4.08
CA CYS A 108 -5.38 -2.62 -4.11
C CYS A 108 -6.34 -3.76 -3.69
N GLN A 109 -7.29 -4.09 -4.57
CA GLN A 109 -8.35 -5.08 -4.36
C GLN A 109 -7.83 -6.47 -4.02
N ARG A 110 -6.60 -6.82 -4.45
CA ARG A 110 -5.91 -8.04 -3.99
C ARG A 110 -5.83 -8.16 -2.46
N ASN A 111 -5.86 -7.03 -1.75
CA ASN A 111 -5.83 -6.95 -0.31
C ASN A 111 -7.21 -6.83 0.32
N SER A 112 -8.29 -6.58 -0.44
CA SER A 112 -9.65 -6.34 0.08
C SER A 112 -10.17 -7.47 0.98
N ALA A 113 -9.86 -8.73 0.65
CA ALA A 113 -10.33 -9.91 1.39
C ALA A 113 -9.89 -9.92 2.87
N ARG A 114 -8.78 -9.23 3.21
CA ARG A 114 -8.34 -9.13 4.62
C ARG A 114 -9.28 -8.29 5.49
N TRP A 115 -10.12 -7.48 4.86
CA TRP A 115 -11.06 -6.54 5.50
C TRP A 115 -12.53 -6.91 5.28
N ALA A 116 -12.83 -8.13 4.83
CA ALA A 116 -14.20 -8.57 4.52
C ALA A 116 -15.18 -8.55 5.72
N GLN A 117 -14.67 -8.35 6.93
CA GLN A 117 -15.39 -8.34 8.20
C GLN A 117 -15.38 -6.97 8.89
N PHE A 118 -14.86 -5.94 8.22
CA PHE A 118 -14.84 -4.56 8.69
C PHE A 118 -16.07 -3.81 8.18
#